data_AF-A0ABD7N7G7-F1
#
_entry.id   AF-A0ABD7N7G7-F1
#
_cell.length_a   1.000
_cell.length_b   1.000
_cell.length_c   1.000
_cell.angle_alpha   90.00
_cell.angle_beta   90.00
_cell.angle_gamma   90.00
#
_symmetry.space_group_name_H-M   'P 1'
#
loop_
_entity.id
_entity.type
_entity.pdbx_description
1 polymer ?
#
loop_
_entity_poly.entity_id
_entity_poly.type
_entity_poly.pdbx_seq_one_letter_code
_entity_poly.pdbx_strand_id
1 'polypeptide(L)'
;MKTKRVTIKDIAELAGVSKATASLVLNGRGKELRVAQETRERVLAIAREQHYQPSIHARSLRDNRSHTIGLVVPEITNYGFAVFSHELETLCREAVSIHQDGVDGISSAGMG
;
A
#
# COMPACT_ATOMS: atom_id res chain seq x y z
N MET A 1 -20.83 -17.33 4.71
CA MET A 1 -20.69 -16.76 3.35
C MET A 1 -19.40 -15.95 3.31
N LYS A 2 -18.46 -16.24 2.39
CA LYS A 2 -17.17 -15.53 2.30
C LYS A 2 -17.39 -14.25 1.49
N THR A 3 -17.33 -13.08 2.12
CA THR A 3 -17.34 -11.79 1.41
C THR A 3 -16.09 -11.71 0.55
N LYS A 4 -16.25 -11.83 -0.78
CA LYS A 4 -15.13 -11.75 -1.73
C LYS A 4 -14.66 -10.30 -1.78
N ARG A 5 -13.47 -10.01 -1.26
CA ARG A 5 -12.82 -8.71 -1.42
C ARG A 5 -12.52 -8.48 -2.91
N VAL A 6 -12.76 -7.26 -3.37
CA VAL A 6 -12.34 -6.81 -4.71
C VAL A 6 -10.82 -6.89 -4.79
N THR A 7 -10.33 -7.56 -5.82
CA THR A 7 -8.91 -7.75 -6.06
C THR A 7 -8.41 -6.82 -7.17
N ILE A 8 -7.10 -6.66 -7.26
CA ILE A 8 -6.49 -5.90 -8.35
C ILE A 8 -6.81 -6.47 -9.74
N LYS A 9 -7.11 -7.79 -9.81
CA LYS A 9 -7.53 -8.44 -11.05
C LYS A 9 -8.92 -7.95 -11.45
N ASP A 10 -9.85 -7.87 -10.50
CA ASP A 10 -11.20 -7.37 -10.76
C ASP A 10 -11.16 -5.90 -11.21
N ILE A 11 -10.29 -5.06 -10.59
CA ILE A 11 -10.08 -3.67 -11.03
C ILE A 11 -9.51 -3.59 -12.46
N ALA A 12 -8.56 -4.45 -12.81
CA ALA A 12 -7.97 -4.48 -14.13
C ALA A 12 -8.99 -4.87 -15.21
N GLU A 13 -9.84 -5.86 -14.92
CA GLU A 13 -10.92 -6.30 -15.81
C GLU A 13 -11.96 -5.18 -16.02
N LEU A 14 -12.43 -4.55 -14.94
CA LEU A 14 -13.38 -3.44 -15.00
C LEU A 14 -12.82 -2.22 -15.76
N ALA A 15 -11.52 -1.94 -15.60
CA ALA A 15 -10.85 -0.84 -16.27
C ALA A 15 -10.38 -1.19 -17.70
N GLY A 16 -10.53 -2.44 -18.15
CA GLY A 16 -10.08 -2.88 -19.47
C GLY A 16 -8.57 -2.75 -19.69
N VAL A 17 -7.77 -3.01 -18.64
CA VAL A 17 -6.30 -2.93 -18.69
C VAL A 17 -5.66 -4.22 -18.18
N SER A 18 -4.36 -4.38 -18.41
CA SER A 18 -3.63 -5.49 -17.82
C SER A 18 -3.51 -5.34 -16.29
N LYS A 19 -3.39 -6.46 -15.57
CA LYS A 19 -3.09 -6.47 -14.13
C LYS A 19 -1.84 -5.65 -13.79
N ALA A 20 -0.82 -5.68 -14.67
CA ALA A 20 0.40 -4.91 -14.49
C ALA A 20 0.12 -3.40 -14.58
N THR A 21 -0.65 -2.96 -15.58
CA THR A 21 -1.06 -1.56 -15.73
C THR A 21 -1.89 -1.09 -14.54
N ALA A 22 -2.88 -1.86 -14.09
CA ALA A 22 -3.64 -1.53 -12.90
C ALA A 22 -2.74 -1.43 -11.66
N SER A 23 -1.80 -2.35 -11.48
CA SER A 23 -0.81 -2.29 -10.39
C SER A 23 0.03 -1.04 -10.42
N LEU A 24 0.50 -0.61 -11.59
CA LEU A 24 1.33 0.59 -11.73
C LEU A 24 0.54 1.84 -11.36
N VAL A 25 -0.68 1.97 -11.87
CA VAL A 25 -1.53 3.13 -11.58
C VAL A 25 -1.90 3.17 -10.09
N LEU A 26 -2.33 2.05 -9.51
CA LEU A 26 -2.75 1.97 -8.10
C LEU A 26 -1.57 2.13 -7.12
N ASN A 27 -0.33 1.95 -7.58
CA ASN A 27 0.88 2.19 -6.82
C ASN A 27 1.51 3.56 -7.11
N GLY A 28 0.83 4.48 -7.80
CA GLY A 28 1.35 5.83 -8.10
C GLY A 28 2.30 5.92 -9.31
N ARG A 29 2.84 4.78 -9.75
CA ARG A 29 3.86 4.65 -10.81
C ARG A 29 3.32 4.74 -12.25
N GLY A 30 2.06 5.17 -12.43
CA GLY A 30 1.42 5.25 -13.75
C GLY A 30 2.05 6.30 -14.68
N LYS A 31 2.73 7.31 -14.13
CA LYS A 31 3.44 8.35 -14.91
C LYS A 31 4.79 7.84 -15.45
N GLU A 32 5.53 7.07 -14.66
CA GLU A 32 6.86 6.54 -15.02
C GLU A 32 6.83 5.72 -16.31
N LEU A 33 5.77 4.95 -16.55
CA LEU A 33 5.63 4.08 -17.72
C LEU A 33 4.68 4.64 -18.79
N ARG A 34 4.44 5.96 -18.79
CA ARG A 34 3.66 6.67 -19.82
C ARG A 34 2.24 6.11 -20.04
N VAL A 35 1.58 5.63 -18.98
CA VAL A 35 0.15 5.27 -19.06
C VAL A 35 -0.65 6.54 -19.38
N ALA A 36 -1.55 6.49 -20.36
CA ALA A 36 -2.38 7.64 -20.72
C ALA A 36 -3.15 8.17 -19.49
N GLN A 37 -3.28 9.51 -19.38
CA GLN A 37 -3.96 10.15 -18.24
C GLN A 37 -5.38 9.62 -18.05
N GLU A 38 -6.14 9.50 -19.13
CA GLU A 38 -7.49 8.93 -19.13
C GLU A 38 -7.53 7.52 -18.53
N THR A 39 -6.58 6.66 -18.92
CA THR A 39 -6.47 5.30 -18.36
C THR A 39 -6.16 5.32 -16.87
N ARG A 40 -5.31 6.25 -16.41
CA ARG A 40 -5.02 6.40 -14.98
C ARG A 40 -6.26 6.79 -14.20
N GLU A 41 -6.98 7.80 -14.68
CA GLU A 41 -8.19 8.33 -14.06
C GLU A 41 -9.27 7.25 -13.96
N ARG A 42 -9.49 6.50 -15.05
CA ARG A 42 -10.45 5.39 -15.08
C ARG A 42 -10.14 4.31 -14.05
N VAL A 43 -8.88 3.87 -13.96
CA VAL A 43 -8.46 2.86 -12.97
C VAL A 43 -8.67 3.38 -11.54
N LEU A 44 -8.30 4.64 -11.27
CA LEU A 44 -8.47 5.24 -9.94
C LEU A 44 -9.95 5.48 -9.58
N ALA A 45 -10.79 5.83 -10.54
CA ALA A 45 -12.24 5.97 -10.34
C ALA A 45 -12.87 4.63 -9.96
N ILE A 46 -12.63 3.59 -10.76
CA ILE A 46 -13.15 2.24 -10.51
C ILE A 46 -12.66 1.71 -9.16
N ALA A 47 -11.38 1.90 -8.81
CA ALA A 47 -10.87 1.48 -7.52
C ALA A 47 -11.58 2.16 -6.33
N ARG A 48 -11.92 3.45 -6.46
CA ARG A 48 -12.69 4.17 -5.44
C ARG A 48 -14.13 3.67 -5.34
N GLU A 49 -14.81 3.50 -6.48
CA GLU A 49 -16.19 3.00 -6.55
C GLU A 49 -16.33 1.60 -5.97
N GLN A 50 -15.33 0.75 -6.19
CA GLN A 50 -15.31 -0.64 -5.71
C GLN A 50 -14.75 -0.78 -4.30
N HIS A 51 -14.46 0.33 -3.61
CA HIS A 51 -13.83 0.35 -2.28
C HIS A 51 -12.58 -0.55 -2.20
N TYR A 52 -11.78 -0.56 -3.26
CA TYR A 52 -10.60 -1.41 -3.34
C TYR A 52 -9.57 -0.98 -2.29
N GLN A 53 -9.17 -1.94 -1.46
CA GLN A 53 -8.08 -1.78 -0.50
C GLN A 53 -6.93 -2.71 -0.86
N PRO A 54 -5.72 -2.17 -1.13
CA PRO A 54 -4.54 -2.99 -1.36
C PRO A 54 -4.29 -3.94 -0.19
N SER A 55 -4.00 -5.21 -0.49
CA SER A 55 -3.63 -6.16 0.56
C SER A 55 -2.22 -5.83 1.09
N ILE A 56 -2.14 -5.48 2.37
CA ILE A 56 -0.87 -5.20 3.07
C ILE A 56 0.05 -6.43 2.99
N HIS A 57 -0.49 -7.64 3.18
CA HIS A 57 0.29 -8.87 3.05
C HIS A 57 0.87 -9.07 1.65
N ALA A 58 0.08 -8.78 0.60
CA ALA A 58 0.57 -8.91 -0.77
C ALA A 58 1.65 -7.86 -1.09
N ARG A 59 1.57 -6.67 -0.50
CA ARG A 59 2.60 -5.63 -0.60
C ARG A 59 3.89 -6.07 0.10
N SER A 60 3.80 -6.51 1.35
CA SER A 60 4.96 -7.01 2.12
C SER A 60 5.67 -8.20 1.46
N LEU A 61 4.91 -9.10 0.82
CA LEU A 61 5.46 -10.20 0.04
C LEU A 61 6.21 -9.73 -1.21
N ARG A 62 5.69 -8.71 -1.93
CA ARG A 62 6.36 -8.15 -3.11
C ARG A 62 7.64 -7.42 -2.72
N ASP A 63 7.61 -6.66 -1.63
CA ASP A 63 8.74 -5.83 -1.19
C ASP A 63 9.76 -6.64 -0.35
N ASN A 64 9.48 -7.93 -0.10
CA ASN A 64 10.24 -8.84 0.77
C ASN A 64 10.58 -8.22 2.14
N ARG A 65 9.69 -7.34 2.63
CA ARG A 65 9.85 -6.59 3.87
C ARG A 65 8.50 -6.50 4.58
N SER A 66 8.50 -6.86 5.86
CA SER A 66 7.36 -6.61 6.74
C SER A 66 7.56 -5.26 7.42
N HIS A 67 6.59 -4.37 7.31
CA HIS A 67 6.55 -3.11 8.07
C HIS A 67 5.84 -3.30 9.41
N THR A 68 6.17 -4.39 10.12
CA THR A 68 5.56 -4.74 11.41
C THR A 68 6.59 -4.64 12.51
N ILE A 69 6.25 -3.92 13.59
CA ILE A 69 7.07 -3.81 14.80
C ILE A 69 6.33 -4.53 15.93
N GLY A 70 7.03 -5.44 16.60
CA GLY A 70 6.52 -6.12 17.79
C GLY A 70 6.94 -5.36 19.04
N LEU A 71 5.99 -5.09 19.93
CA LEU A 71 6.23 -4.47 21.23
C LEU A 71 5.81 -5.44 22.34
N VAL A 72 6.76 -5.78 23.22
CA VAL A 72 6.51 -6.61 24.41
C VAL A 72 6.66 -5.72 25.63
N VAL A 73 5.59 -5.57 26.40
CA VAL A 73 5.58 -4.81 27.66
C VAL A 73 5.08 -5.70 28.80
N PRO A 74 5.59 -5.52 30.03
CA PRO A 74 5.15 -6.29 31.19
C PRO A 74 3.66 -6.14 31.49
N GLU A 75 3.12 -4.93 31.35
CA GLU A 75 1.72 -4.62 31.62
C GLU A 75 1.27 -3.42 30.77
N ILE A 76 0.29 -3.63 29.88
CA ILE A 76 -0.18 -2.58 28.95
C ILE A 76 -1.00 -1.48 29.65
N THR A 77 -1.58 -1.78 30.80
CA THR A 77 -2.40 -0.86 31.61
C THR A 77 -1.56 0.05 32.50
N ASN A 78 -0.28 -0.26 32.70
CA ASN A 78 0.61 0.62 33.42
C ASN A 78 0.83 1.90 32.62
N TYR A 79 0.61 3.05 33.26
CA TYR A 79 0.69 4.37 32.61
C TYR A 79 2.01 4.61 31.87
N GLY A 80 3.15 4.18 32.43
CA GLY A 80 4.46 4.37 31.81
C GLY A 80 4.59 3.61 30.49
N PHE A 81 4.16 2.35 30.46
CA PHE A 81 4.19 1.53 29.24
C PHE A 81 3.13 1.95 28.24
N ALA A 82 1.96 2.40 28.68
CA ALA A 82 0.91 2.90 27.81
C ALA A 82 1.36 4.16 27.04
N VAL A 83 1.95 5.14 27.74
CA VAL A 83 2.48 6.37 27.11
C VAL A 83 3.59 6.03 26.12
N PHE A 84 4.54 5.16 26.50
CA PHE A 84 5.59 4.73 25.59
C PHE A 84 5.04 4.01 24.34
N SER A 85 4.06 3.12 24.52
CA SER A 85 3.44 2.38 23.41
C SER A 85 2.73 3.32 22.43
N HIS A 86 2.04 4.33 22.96
CA HIS A 86 1.36 5.34 22.16
C HIS A 86 2.33 6.23 21.38
N GLU A 87 3.41 6.66 22.01
CA GLU A 87 4.44 7.47 21.35
C GLU A 87 5.14 6.66 20.24
N LEU A 88 5.47 5.39 20.53
CA LEU A 88 6.03 4.48 19.54
C LEU A 88 5.08 4.29 18.34
N GLU A 89 3.78 4.09 18.59
CA GLU A 89 2.77 3.97 17.53
C GLU A 89 2.74 5.22 16.64
N THR A 90 2.75 6.40 17.25
CA THR A 90 2.72 7.69 16.55
C THR A 90 3.94 7.83 15.63
N LEU A 91 5.14 7.61 16.17
CA LEU A 91 6.40 7.66 15.41
C LEU A 91 6.42 6.64 14.26
N CYS A 92 5.93 5.42 14.50
CA CYS A 92 5.88 4.39 13.47
C CYS A 92 4.89 4.75 12.35
N ARG A 93 3.75 5.34 12.69
CA ARG A 93 2.74 5.80 11.72
C ARG A 93 3.32 6.91 10.83
N GLU A 94 4.02 7.86 11.41
CA GLU A 94 4.69 8.94 10.66
C GLU A 94 5.77 8.40 9.71
N ALA A 95 6.62 7.48 10.19
CA ALA A 95 7.67 6.88 9.37
C ALA A 95 7.10 6.07 8.18
N VAL A 96 5.94 5.42 8.36
CA VAL A 96 5.24 4.71 7.29
C VAL A 96 4.58 5.66 6.29
N SER A 97 4.05 6.80 6.75
CA SER A 97 3.54 7.86 5.86
C SER A 97 4.65 8.48 5.00
N ILE A 98 5.82 8.77 5.57
CA ILE A 98 6.96 9.32 4.82
C ILE A 98 7.48 8.32 3.76
N HIS A 99 7.41 7.02 4.05
CA HIS A 99 7.73 5.99 3.05
C HIS A 99 6.70 5.88 1.93
N GLN A 100 5.47 6.38 2.07
CA GLN A 100 4.54 6.44 0.94
C GLN A 100 4.86 7.60 -0.02
N ASP A 101 5.44 8.68 0.49
CA ASP A 101 5.81 9.86 -0.31
C ASP A 101 7.21 9.73 -0.97
N GLY A 102 8.10 8.89 -0.43
CA GLY A 102 9.49 8.73 -0.89
C GLY A 102 9.79 7.55 -1.83
N VAL A 103 8.84 6.66 -2.10
CA VAL A 103 9.07 5.48 -2.97
C VAL A 103 9.06 5.82 -4.47
N ASP A 104 8.71 7.04 -4.84
CA ASP A 104 8.82 7.57 -6.22
C ASP A 104 10.29 7.72 -6.70
N GLY A 105 11.29 7.53 -5.82
CA GLY A 105 12.69 7.84 -6.12
C GLY A 105 13.69 6.68 -6.25
N ILE A 106 13.33 5.42 -5.93
CA ILE A 106 14.32 4.33 -5.76
C ILE A 106 14.07 3.08 -6.63
N SER A 107 13.41 3.23 -7.78
CA SER A 107 13.29 2.13 -8.76
C SER A 107 14.29 2.26 -9.93
N SER A 108 15.52 2.74 -9.69
CA SER A 108 16.55 2.84 -10.74
C SER A 108 17.92 2.25 -10.39
N ALA A 109 18.08 1.52 -9.29
CA ALA A 109 19.35 0.85 -8.96
C ALA A 109 19.17 -0.66 -8.79
N GLY A 110 19.55 -1.39 -9.84
CA GLY A 110 19.89 -2.81 -9.79
C GLY A 110 18.74 -3.76 -10.14
N MET A 111 18.78 -4.35 -11.33
CA MET A 111 19.35 -5.69 -11.53
C MET A 111 19.58 -5.91 -13.04
N GLY A 112 20.83 -6.20 -13.38
CA GLY A 112 21.18 -6.92 -14.60
C GLY A 112 21.05 -8.42 -14.42
#